data_AF-A0A3C0C4P9-F1
#
_entry.id   AF-A0A3C0C4P9-F1
#
_cell.length_a   1.000
_cell.length_b   1.000
_cell.length_c   1.000
_cell.angle_alpha   90.00
_cell.angle_beta   90.00
_cell.angle_gamma   90.00
#
_symmetry.space_group_name_H-M   'P 1'
#
loop_
_entity.id
_entity.type
_entity.pdbx_description
1 polymer ?
#
loop_
_entity_poly.entity_id
_entity_poly.type
_entity_poly.pdbx_seq_one_letter_code
_entity_poly.pdbx_strand_id
1 'polypeptide(L)' 'MLDSFRDAFRLPDLKRRILFTLAALFVYRLGAHMPTPGVDAAALGKLFEQGGVLGFLDLFAGGAL' A
#
# COMPACT_ATOMS: atom_id res chain seq x y z
N MET A 1 -3.17 -26.22 10.74
CA MET A 1 -3.30 -24.97 9.93
C MET A 1 -2.17 -23.98 10.20
N LEU A 2 -1.74 -23.79 11.46
CA LEU A 2 -0.55 -22.99 11.77
C LEU A 2 0.75 -23.59 11.19
N ASP A 3 0.82 -24.91 11.05
CA ASP A 3 1.95 -25.61 10.43
C ASP A 3 2.15 -25.23 8.97
N SER A 4 1.07 -24.99 8.21
CA SER A 4 1.13 -24.57 6.81
C SER A 4 1.74 -23.19 6.63
N PHE A 5 1.48 -22.26 7.57
CA PHE A 5 2.16 -20.97 7.61
C PHE A 5 3.64 -21.13 7.98
N ARG A 6 3.98 -22.04 8.90
CA ARG A 6 5.37 -22.29 9.31
C ARG A 6 6.18 -22.98 8.21
N ASP A 7 5.57 -23.89 7.46
CA ASP A 7 6.18 -24.57 6.32
C ASP A 7 6.39 -23.63 5.14
N ALA A 8 5.52 -22.62 4.98
CA ALA A 8 5.72 -21.56 3.99
C ALA A 8 7.02 -20.76 4.22
N PHE A 9 7.46 -20.65 5.48
CA PHE A 9 8.75 -20.04 5.84
C PHE A 9 9.93 -21.03 5.84
N ARG A 10 9.70 -22.35 5.83
CA ARG A 10 10.75 -23.37 5.70
C ARG A 10 11.15 -23.62 4.25
N LEU A 11 10.22 -23.52 3.30
CA LEU A 11 10.53 -23.67 1.89
C LEU A 11 11.31 -22.44 1.39
N PRO A 12 12.56 -22.58 0.95
CA PRO A 12 13.40 -21.44 0.54
C PRO A 12 12.81 -20.71 -0.67
N ASP A 13 12.16 -21.43 -1.59
CA ASP A 13 11.51 -20.85 -2.77
C ASP A 13 10.33 -19.95 -2.41
N LEU A 14 9.49 -20.40 -1.47
CA LEU A 14 8.30 -19.66 -1.03
C LEU A 14 8.69 -18.45 -0.18
N LYS A 15 9.66 -18.59 0.73
CA LYS A 15 10.26 -17.46 1.46
C LYS A 15 10.77 -16.37 0.52
N ARG A 16 11.46 -16.75 -0.57
CA ARG A 16 12.03 -15.79 -1.54
C ARG A 16 10.95 -15.01 -2.28
N ARG A 17 9.85 -15.66 -2.65
CA ARG A 17 8.66 -15.01 -3.25
C ARG A 17 7.97 -14.07 -2.27
N ILE A 18 7.76 -14.49 -1.02
CA ILE A 18 7.17 -13.63 0.02
C ILE A 18 8.05 -12.40 0.27
N LEU A 19 9.37 -12.58 0.36
CA LEU A 19 10.30 -11.46 0.56
C LEU A 19 10.29 -10.49 -0.63
N PHE A 20 10.19 -11.00 -1.86
CA PHE A 20 10.08 -10.18 -3.06
C PHE A 20 8.79 -9.35 -3.07
N THR A 21 7.64 -9.98 -2.78
CA THR A 21 6.35 -9.27 -2.71
C THR A 21 6.35 -8.22 -1.60
N LEU A 22 6.90 -8.53 -0.42
CA LEU A 22 7.05 -7.55 0.67
C LEU A 22 7.97 -6.39 0.28
N ALA A 23 9.09 -6.66 -0.41
CA ALA A 23 9.98 -5.63 -0.90
C ALA A 23 9.30 -4.73 -1.95
N ALA A 24 8.52 -5.32 -2.86
CA ALA A 24 7.75 -4.57 -3.86
C ALA A 24 6.70 -3.65 -3.20
N LEU A 25 5.97 -4.16 -2.19
CA LEU A 25 5.03 -3.36 -1.40
C LEU A 25 5.72 -2.23 -0.64
N PHE A 26 6.93 -2.48 -0.12
CA PHE A 26 7.72 -1.46 0.56
C PHE A 26 8.13 -0.33 -0.40
N VAL A 27 8.60 -0.66 -1.61
CA VAL A 27 8.92 0.34 -2.65
C VAL A 27 7.67 1.14 -3.05
N TYR A 28 6.53 0.47 -3.24
CA TYR A 28 5.25 1.15 -3.50
C TYR A 28 4.88 2.11 -2.37
N ARG A 29 4.99 1.70 -1.11
CA ARG A 29 4.72 2.55 0.06
C ARG A 29 5.63 3.77 0.11
N LEU A 30 6.91 3.62 -0.23
CA LEU A 30 7.85 4.75 -0.31
C LEU A 30 7.49 5.71 -1.45
N GLY A 31 7.06 5.19 -2.60
CA GLY A 31 6.60 5.99 -3.74
C GLY A 31 5.32 6.76 -3.43
N ALA A 32 4.35 6.14 -2.76
CA ALA A 32 3.11 6.80 -2.34
C ALA A 32 3.34 7.91 -1.29
N HIS A 33 4.45 7.84 -0.53
CA HIS A 33 4.83 8.87 0.43
C HIS A 33 5.54 10.06 -0.21
N MET A 34 5.94 9.98 -1.49
CA MET A 34 6.49 11.12 -2.22
C MET A 34 5.34 11.91 -2.86
N PRO A 35 4.95 13.07 -2.28
CA PRO A 35 3.89 13.88 -2.86
C PRO A 35 4.32 14.38 -4.23
N THR A 36 3.40 14.35 -5.19
CA THR A 36 3.61 14.89 -6.52
C THR A 36 3.80 16.42 -6.42
N PRO A 37 4.90 16.98 -6.95
CA PRO A 37 5.15 18.42 -6.86
C PRO A 37 4.04 19.19 -7.61
N GLY A 38 3.38 20.11 -6.91
CA GLY A 38 2.29 20.92 -7.46
C GLY A 38 0.88 20.58 -6.93
N VAL A 39 0.75 19.59 -6.05
CA VAL A 39 -0.52 19.19 -5.42
C VAL A 39 -0.57 19.67 -3.96
N ASP A 40 -1.64 20.38 -3.57
CA ASP A 40 -1.87 20.81 -2.19
C ASP A 40 -2.58 19.70 -1.41
N ALA A 41 -1.80 18.93 -0.64
CA ALA A 41 -2.28 17.84 0.20
C ALA A 41 -3.31 18.31 1.26
N ALA A 42 -3.23 19.57 1.72
CA ALA A 42 -4.17 20.10 2.70
C ALA A 42 -5.54 20.43 2.07
N ALA A 43 -5.55 20.87 0.82
CA ALA A 43 -6.78 21.09 0.06
C ALA A 43 -7.46 19.77 -0.34
N LEU A 44 -6.67 18.76 -0.73
CA LEU A 44 -7.16 17.41 -1.03
C LEU A 44 -7.74 16.72 0.21
N GLY A 45 -7.08 16.80 1.36
CA GLY A 45 -7.60 16.23 2.61
C GLY A 45 -8.98 16.78 2.98
N LYS A 46 -9.20 18.10 2.80
CA LYS A 46 -10.53 18.73 3.00
C LYS A 46 -11.58 18.28 1.99
N LEU A 47 -11.17 17.96 0.77
CA LEU A 47 -12.06 17.46 -0.29
C LEU A 47 -12.45 15.99 -0.06
N PHE A 48 -11.53 15.19 0.50
CA PHE A 48 -11.79 13.80 0.89
C PHE A 48 -12.64 13.68 2.16
N GLU A 49 -12.52 14.60 3.13
CA GLU A 49 -13.39 14.67 4.31
C GLU A 49 -14.87 14.93 3.97
N GLN A 50 -15.17 15.60 2.85
CA GLN A 50 -16.55 15.81 2.40
C GLN A 50 -17.24 14.51 1.96
N GLY A 51 -16.49 13.41 1.81
CA GLY A 51 -17.01 12.07 1.55
C GLY A 51 -17.60 11.89 0.15
N GLY A 52 -17.94 10.64 -0.18
CA GLY A 52 -18.53 10.26 -1.47
C GLY A 52 -17.55 9.56 -2.40
N VAL A 53 -17.72 9.74 -3.71
CA VAL A 53 -16.95 9.02 -4.76
C VAL A 53 -15.45 9.27 -4.62
N LEU A 54 -15.04 10.46 -4.17
CA LEU A 54 -13.64 10.81 -3.96
C LEU A 54 -13.00 10.02 -2.80
N GLY A 55 -13.72 9.81 -1.69
CA GLY A 55 -13.24 8.97 -0.59
C GLY A 55 -13.16 7.49 -0.97
N PHE A 56 -14.05 7.03 -1.86
CA PHE A 56 -13.93 5.69 -2.44
C PHE A 56 -12.67 5.60 -3.30
N LEU A 57 -12.42 6.59 -4.16
CA LEU A 57 -11.21 6.63 -4.99
C LEU A 57 -9.92 6.62 -4.15
N ASP A 58 -9.86 7.31 -3.01
CA ASP A 58 -8.70 7.25 -2.09
C ASP A 58 -8.49 5.85 -1.49
N LEU A 59 -9.58 5.16 -1.10
CA LEU A 59 -9.51 3.78 -0.61
C LEU A 59 -8.92 2.82 -1.67
N PHE A 60 -9.25 3.02 -2.95
CA PHE A 60 -8.70 2.21 -4.05
C PHE A 60 -7.29 2.65 -4.46
N ALA A 61 -6.94 3.92 -4.29
CA ALA A 61 -5.59 4.44 -4.51
C ALA A 61 -4.61 4.01 -3.40
N GLY A 62 -5.12 3.56 -2.25
CA GLY A 62 -4.36 3.03 -1.14
C GLY A 62 -3.98 4.07 -0.08
N GLY A 63 -4.77 5.14 0.07
CA GLY A 63 -4.46 6.27 0.96
C GLY A 63 -3.30 7.13 0.43
N ALA A 64 -3.17 7.18 -0.89
CA ALA A 64 -2.08 7.88 -1.59
C ALA A 64 -2.54 9.20 -2.23
N LEU A 65 -3.80 9.58 -2.03
CA LEU A 65 -4.41 10.83 -2.50
C LEU A 65 -4.68 11.77 -1.32
#